data_AF-A0A6G3SWG9-F1
#
_entry.id   AF-A0A6G3SWG9-F1
#
_cell.length_a   1.000
_cell.length_b   1.000
_cell.length_c   1.000
_cell.angle_alpha   90.00
_cell.angle_beta   90.00
_cell.angle_gamma   90.00
#
_symmetry.space_group_name_H-M   'P 1'
#
loop_
_entity.id
_entity.type
_entity.pdbx_description
1 polymer ?
#
loop_
_entity_poly.entity_id
_entity_poly.type
_entity_poly.pdbx_seq_one_letter_code
_entity_poly.pdbx_strand_id
1 'polypeptide(L)'
;MRLPARWATAALLLIAPLVGAPATASADSGPGGVLVEQSTRAVPGQYIVTLEPELSPDTFLREFGLSPLFTYGNALHGFAAQLTPTELQAVRAVPGVLAVEENAEVTVPAPTAAHPLRAPAAGWGADRIDQRTLPLDDTFTTAATGKGVKAYVVDTGIDAAHSEFGGRVVNGYDAVGDGRGGMDCNGHGTHVAGTVGGATSGVAKDASLVNVRVLNCEGRGTWAGILAGFDWVAKDAERSGVPAVLNASLGGERSTSVDAAVEAVADAGVLPVVAAGNDNRDACDVSPAAADGVLTVGASDRQDRETSFSNWGSCLSLYAPGADIVSARLGGGTVSLNGTSMASPHVAGVAALYKEENPSASPPAVSRWLTDTATPDVLSGLGQGSPDLLLYTGGI
;
A
#
# COMPACT_ATOMS: atom_id res chain seq x y z
N MET A 1 -29.93 14.14 -80.59
CA MET A 1 -28.49 13.90 -80.36
C MET A 1 -28.12 14.50 -79.01
N ARG A 2 -28.03 13.67 -77.96
CA ARG A 2 -27.31 13.87 -76.67
C ARG A 2 -27.81 12.80 -75.67
N LEU A 3 -26.85 12.10 -75.07
CA LEU A 3 -26.96 10.84 -74.33
C LEU A 3 -27.63 10.99 -72.94
N PRO A 4 -28.26 9.94 -72.38
CA PRO A 4 -28.61 9.90 -70.97
C PRO A 4 -27.42 9.46 -70.10
N ALA A 5 -27.22 10.18 -69.00
CA ALA A 5 -26.19 9.94 -68.00
C ALA A 5 -26.48 8.65 -67.20
N ARG A 6 -25.49 7.76 -67.11
CA ARG A 6 -25.48 6.61 -66.21
C ARG A 6 -25.03 7.05 -64.82
N TRP A 7 -25.88 6.84 -63.82
CA TRP A 7 -25.54 7.02 -62.42
C TRP A 7 -24.85 5.74 -61.92
N ALA A 8 -23.59 5.88 -61.50
CA ALA A 8 -22.84 4.82 -60.84
C ALA A 8 -23.18 4.84 -59.34
N THR A 9 -23.72 3.75 -58.83
CA THR A 9 -23.90 3.51 -57.39
C THR A 9 -22.55 3.14 -56.78
N ALA A 10 -22.01 4.03 -55.94
CA ALA A 10 -20.85 3.74 -55.10
C ALA A 10 -21.30 2.90 -53.89
N ALA A 11 -20.80 1.66 -53.79
CA ALA A 11 -20.97 0.84 -52.61
C ALA A 11 -19.99 1.32 -51.51
N LEU A 12 -20.53 1.89 -50.43
CA LEU A 12 -19.78 2.16 -49.20
C LEU A 12 -19.49 0.81 -48.51
N LEU A 13 -18.21 0.43 -48.45
CA LEU A 13 -17.71 -0.61 -47.56
C LEU A 13 -17.59 -0.03 -46.14
N LEU A 14 -18.52 -0.41 -45.27
CA LEU A 14 -18.42 -0.19 -43.83
C LEU A 14 -17.34 -1.11 -43.26
N ILE A 15 -16.18 -0.55 -42.94
CA ILE A 15 -15.16 -1.21 -42.11
C ILE A 15 -15.56 -0.96 -40.67
N ALA A 16 -16.12 -1.97 -40.00
CA ALA A 16 -16.34 -1.93 -38.56
C ALA A 16 -14.97 -1.99 -37.84
N PRO A 17 -14.69 -1.13 -36.85
CA PRO A 17 -13.51 -1.29 -36.02
C PRO A 17 -13.69 -2.54 -35.15
N LEU A 18 -12.74 -3.47 -35.24
CA LEU A 18 -12.59 -4.51 -34.22
C LEU A 18 -12.20 -3.80 -32.91
N VAL A 19 -13.18 -3.61 -32.03
CA VAL A 19 -12.91 -3.31 -30.63
C VAL A 19 -12.35 -4.60 -30.02
N GLY A 20 -11.04 -4.62 -29.77
CA GLY A 20 -10.43 -5.69 -28.99
C GLY A 20 -11.01 -5.65 -27.58
N ALA A 21 -11.63 -6.75 -27.15
CA ALA A 21 -12.04 -6.92 -25.76
C ALA A 21 -10.79 -6.86 -24.85
N PRO A 22 -10.89 -6.29 -23.64
CA PRO A 22 -9.82 -6.42 -22.67
C PRO A 22 -9.58 -7.90 -22.40
N ALA A 23 -8.33 -8.35 -22.54
CA ALA A 23 -7.94 -9.71 -22.18
C ALA A 23 -8.05 -9.83 -20.66
N THR A 24 -9.10 -10.49 -20.19
CA THR A 24 -9.17 -10.98 -18.81
C THR A 24 -8.08 -12.03 -18.62
N ALA A 25 -7.29 -11.92 -17.55
CA ALA A 25 -6.32 -12.93 -17.14
C ALA A 25 -7.00 -14.31 -17.16
N SER A 26 -6.48 -15.22 -17.98
CA SER A 26 -7.07 -16.53 -18.21
C SER A 26 -6.19 -17.56 -17.51
N ALA A 27 -6.72 -18.20 -16.47
CA ALA A 27 -6.05 -19.32 -15.82
C ALA A 27 -5.78 -20.45 -16.82
N ASP A 28 -4.52 -20.88 -16.94
CA ASP A 28 -4.15 -21.99 -17.81
C ASP A 28 -4.50 -23.33 -17.17
N SER A 29 -5.47 -24.03 -17.77
CA SER A 29 -6.09 -25.27 -17.30
C SER A 29 -5.41 -26.54 -17.86
N GLY A 30 -4.11 -26.48 -18.13
CA GLY A 30 -3.27 -27.62 -18.50
C GLY A 30 -3.36 -28.81 -17.51
N PRO A 31 -2.93 -30.02 -17.93
CA PRO A 31 -3.34 -31.27 -17.32
C PRO A 31 -2.72 -31.49 -15.93
N GLY A 32 -3.54 -31.26 -14.89
CA GLY A 32 -3.30 -31.67 -13.50
C GLY A 32 -2.51 -30.66 -12.68
N GLY A 33 -3.08 -30.25 -11.54
CA GLY A 33 -2.46 -29.36 -10.56
C GLY A 33 -3.23 -28.07 -10.31
N VAL A 34 -2.79 -27.29 -9.34
CA VAL A 34 -3.34 -25.97 -9.00
C VAL A 34 -3.21 -25.02 -10.20
N LEU A 35 -4.18 -24.16 -10.44
CA LEU A 35 -4.12 -23.15 -11.50
C LEU A 35 -3.06 -22.08 -11.17
N VAL A 36 -2.42 -21.54 -12.21
CA VAL A 36 -1.51 -20.39 -12.03
C VAL A 36 -2.32 -19.12 -12.19
N GLU A 37 -2.37 -18.31 -11.14
CA GLU A 37 -2.88 -16.94 -11.19
C GLU A 37 -1.87 -16.07 -11.94
N GLN A 38 -2.32 -15.42 -13.01
CA GLN A 38 -1.46 -14.63 -13.90
C GLN A 38 -1.53 -13.15 -13.58
N SER A 39 -0.42 -12.43 -13.80
CA SER A 39 -0.36 -10.97 -13.69
C SER A 39 0.03 -10.33 -15.03
N THR A 40 -0.51 -9.15 -15.33
CA THR A 40 -0.08 -8.40 -16.52
C THR A 40 1.30 -7.77 -16.36
N ARG A 41 1.79 -7.68 -15.11
CA ARG A 41 3.13 -7.20 -14.75
C ARG A 41 4.01 -8.31 -14.18
N ALA A 42 3.78 -9.55 -14.60
CA ALA A 42 4.54 -10.71 -14.13
C ALA A 42 6.05 -10.56 -14.37
N VAL A 43 6.84 -10.95 -13.39
CA VAL A 43 8.29 -11.18 -13.50
C VAL A 43 8.49 -12.60 -14.05
N PRO A 44 8.98 -12.75 -15.30
CA PRO A 44 8.93 -14.04 -15.98
C PRO A 44 9.61 -15.18 -15.21
N GLY A 45 8.86 -16.27 -15.02
CA GLY A 45 9.33 -17.50 -14.40
C GLY A 45 9.52 -17.44 -12.88
N GLN A 46 9.08 -16.36 -12.22
CA GLN A 46 9.03 -16.27 -10.76
C GLN A 46 7.61 -16.50 -10.27
N TYR A 47 7.48 -17.35 -9.26
CA TYR A 47 6.18 -17.74 -8.72
C TYR A 47 6.19 -17.66 -7.20
N ILE A 48 5.03 -17.29 -6.66
CA ILE A 48 4.69 -17.39 -5.24
C ILE A 48 3.85 -18.65 -5.08
N VAL A 49 4.24 -19.52 -4.15
CA VAL A 49 3.60 -20.81 -3.90
C VAL A 49 3.11 -20.84 -2.46
N THR A 50 1.81 -21.03 -2.29
CA THR A 50 1.16 -21.20 -0.98
C THR A 50 0.96 -22.68 -0.70
N LEU A 51 1.31 -23.10 0.50
CA LEU A 51 1.26 -24.49 0.95
C LEU A 51 0.23 -24.68 2.06
N GLU A 52 -0.25 -25.91 2.23
CA GLU A 52 -0.95 -26.34 3.44
C GLU A 52 -0.04 -26.19 4.67
N PRO A 53 -0.59 -25.84 5.84
CA PRO A 53 0.19 -25.64 7.08
C PRO A 53 1.10 -26.83 7.45
N GLU A 54 0.70 -28.05 7.11
CA GLU A 54 1.43 -29.29 7.38
C GLU A 54 2.70 -29.45 6.53
N LEU A 55 2.79 -28.77 5.38
CA LEU A 55 3.95 -28.83 4.49
C LEU A 55 4.97 -27.75 4.84
N SER A 56 6.12 -28.14 5.37
CA SER A 56 7.22 -27.21 5.63
C SER A 56 7.80 -26.65 4.32
N PRO A 57 7.81 -25.31 4.10
CA PRO A 57 8.39 -24.71 2.91
C PRO A 57 9.86 -25.08 2.71
N ASP A 58 10.66 -25.06 3.78
CA ASP A 58 12.08 -25.44 3.73
C ASP A 58 12.30 -26.89 3.31
N THR A 59 11.42 -27.80 3.75
CA THR A 59 11.53 -29.22 3.39
C THR A 59 11.10 -29.42 1.94
N PHE A 60 10.00 -28.79 1.52
CA PHE A 60 9.53 -28.79 0.14
C PHE A 60 10.62 -28.30 -0.82
N LEU A 61 11.23 -27.15 -0.54
CA LEU A 61 12.32 -26.59 -1.35
C LEU A 61 13.51 -27.54 -1.46
N ARG A 62 13.94 -28.17 -0.36
CA ARG A 62 15.05 -29.13 -0.35
C ARG A 62 14.75 -30.39 -1.17
N GLU A 63 13.54 -30.93 -1.07
CA GLU A 63 13.14 -32.14 -1.81
C GLU A 63 13.10 -31.91 -3.32
N PHE A 64 12.68 -30.71 -3.75
CA PHE A 64 12.67 -30.33 -5.16
C PHE A 64 14.00 -29.74 -5.66
N GLY A 65 14.98 -29.52 -4.78
CA GLY A 65 16.26 -28.91 -5.13
C GLY A 65 16.14 -27.44 -5.56
N LEU A 66 15.11 -26.73 -5.08
CA LEU A 66 14.80 -25.36 -5.44
C LEU A 66 15.51 -24.37 -4.52
N SER A 67 15.97 -23.25 -5.09
CA SER A 67 16.49 -22.13 -4.33
C SER A 67 15.40 -21.07 -4.17
N PRO A 68 15.01 -20.72 -2.93
CA PRO A 68 13.99 -19.70 -2.73
C PRO A 68 14.54 -18.30 -3.01
N LEU A 69 13.67 -17.43 -3.54
CA LEU A 69 13.79 -15.98 -3.43
C LEU A 69 13.47 -15.56 -1.98
N PHE A 70 12.37 -16.09 -1.43
CA PHE A 70 11.91 -15.89 -0.06
C PHE A 70 11.19 -17.12 0.46
N THR A 71 11.19 -17.30 1.78
CA THR A 71 10.32 -18.24 2.50
C THR A 71 9.45 -17.48 3.49
N TYR A 72 8.22 -17.93 3.67
CA TYR A 72 7.21 -17.28 4.49
C TYR A 72 6.64 -18.28 5.51
N GLY A 73 6.22 -17.80 6.68
CA GLY A 73 5.58 -18.65 7.67
C GLY A 73 4.70 -17.95 8.72
N ASN A 74 4.53 -16.63 8.64
CA ASN A 74 3.75 -15.83 9.58
C ASN A 74 2.62 -15.06 8.88
N ALA A 75 2.88 -14.45 7.73
CA ALA A 75 1.85 -13.78 6.93
C ALA A 75 1.34 -14.65 5.78
N LEU A 76 2.21 -15.52 5.25
CA LEU A 76 1.87 -16.53 4.26
C LEU A 76 2.61 -17.80 4.64
N HIS A 77 2.04 -18.97 4.38
CA HIS A 77 2.75 -20.24 4.55
C HIS A 77 3.19 -20.77 3.19
N GLY A 78 4.48 -20.62 2.86
CA GLY A 78 4.95 -20.92 1.51
C GLY A 78 6.31 -20.33 1.16
N PHE A 79 6.54 -20.15 -0.14
CA PHE A 79 7.80 -19.60 -0.66
C PHE A 79 7.61 -18.89 -2.00
N ALA A 80 8.57 -18.07 -2.39
CA ALA A 80 8.72 -17.61 -3.76
C ALA A 80 10.01 -18.16 -4.37
N ALA A 81 9.99 -18.54 -5.65
CA ALA A 81 11.14 -19.11 -6.35
C ALA A 81 11.09 -18.83 -7.86
N GLN A 82 12.25 -18.90 -8.50
CA GLN A 82 12.33 -19.04 -9.96
C GLN A 82 12.06 -20.51 -10.32
N LEU A 83 11.09 -20.77 -11.19
CA LEU A 83 10.74 -22.10 -11.66
C LEU A 83 10.82 -22.18 -13.18
N THR A 84 11.46 -23.23 -13.70
CA THR A 84 11.32 -23.63 -15.09
C THR A 84 9.91 -24.16 -15.36
N PRO A 85 9.45 -24.24 -16.62
CA PRO A 85 8.14 -24.81 -16.93
C PRO A 85 7.92 -26.23 -16.38
N THR A 86 8.97 -27.05 -16.36
CA THR A 86 8.91 -28.41 -15.80
C THR A 86 8.81 -28.41 -14.29
N GLU A 87 9.60 -27.57 -13.60
CA GLU A 87 9.51 -27.43 -12.14
C GLU A 87 8.15 -26.87 -11.72
N LEU A 88 7.64 -25.85 -12.43
CA LEU A 88 6.31 -25.30 -12.19
C LEU A 88 5.23 -26.37 -12.31
N GLN A 89 5.27 -27.20 -13.38
CA GLN A 89 4.31 -28.29 -13.55
C GLN A 89 4.42 -29.33 -12.42
N ALA A 90 5.64 -29.63 -11.97
CA ALA A 90 5.86 -30.57 -10.87
C ALA A 90 5.32 -30.02 -9.55
N VAL A 91 5.63 -28.76 -9.21
CA VAL A 91 5.18 -28.08 -7.98
C VAL A 91 3.65 -28.02 -7.94
N ARG A 92 3.00 -27.57 -9.01
CA ARG A 92 1.52 -27.44 -9.09
C ARG A 92 0.79 -28.76 -8.88
N ALA A 93 1.44 -29.90 -9.16
CA ALA A 93 0.85 -31.22 -9.05
C ALA A 93 1.01 -31.85 -7.65
N VAL A 94 1.74 -31.21 -6.73
CA VAL A 94 1.96 -31.76 -5.38
C VAL A 94 0.70 -31.58 -4.52
N PRO A 95 0.17 -32.66 -3.91
CA PRO A 95 -0.87 -32.54 -2.90
C PRO A 95 -0.43 -31.63 -1.75
N GLY A 96 -1.26 -30.65 -1.40
CA GLY A 96 -0.98 -29.65 -0.37
C GLY A 96 -0.35 -28.36 -0.89
N VAL A 97 -0.10 -28.22 -2.20
CA VAL A 97 0.00 -26.89 -2.81
C VAL A 97 -1.41 -26.32 -2.94
N LEU A 98 -1.63 -25.13 -2.39
CA LEU A 98 -2.95 -24.48 -2.33
C LEU A 98 -3.13 -23.45 -3.44
N ALA A 99 -2.10 -22.66 -3.71
CA ALA A 99 -2.12 -21.61 -4.71
C ALA A 99 -0.75 -21.46 -5.38
N VAL A 100 -0.75 -21.06 -6.65
CA VAL A 100 0.45 -20.64 -7.37
C VAL A 100 0.12 -19.35 -8.11
N GLU A 101 0.86 -18.30 -7.83
CA GLU A 101 0.68 -16.96 -8.42
C GLU A 101 1.97 -16.51 -9.09
N GLU A 102 1.89 -15.85 -10.24
CA GLU A 102 3.04 -15.17 -10.83
C GLU A 102 3.51 -14.02 -9.94
N ASN A 103 4.80 -13.98 -9.61
CA ASN A 103 5.37 -12.81 -8.95
C ASN A 103 5.25 -11.59 -9.90
N ALA A 104 4.87 -10.42 -9.39
CA ALA A 104 4.62 -9.25 -10.23
C ALA A 104 5.37 -8.01 -9.73
N GLU A 105 5.71 -7.11 -10.66
CA GLU A 105 6.33 -5.83 -10.32
C GLU A 105 5.34 -4.90 -9.62
N VAL A 106 5.84 -4.16 -8.63
CA VAL A 106 5.16 -3.08 -7.93
C VAL A 106 6.03 -1.85 -8.01
N THR A 107 5.43 -0.68 -8.21
CA THR A 107 6.19 0.57 -8.36
C THR A 107 5.48 1.71 -7.67
N VAL A 108 6.24 2.49 -6.90
CA VAL A 108 5.86 3.83 -6.48
C VAL A 108 6.66 4.84 -7.32
N PRO A 109 6.03 5.86 -7.90
CA PRO A 109 6.77 6.86 -8.66
C PRO A 109 7.73 7.61 -7.74
N ALA A 110 8.91 7.94 -8.25
CA ALA A 110 9.83 8.80 -7.52
C ALA A 110 9.13 10.14 -7.20
N PRO A 111 9.33 10.69 -5.99
CA PRO A 111 8.81 11.99 -5.61
C PRO A 111 9.09 13.06 -6.66
N THR A 112 8.06 13.56 -7.35
CA THR A 112 8.16 14.78 -8.14
C THR A 112 7.81 15.94 -7.23
N ALA A 113 8.76 16.82 -6.96
CA ALA A 113 8.52 17.95 -6.08
C ALA A 113 7.38 18.82 -6.64
N ALA A 114 6.25 18.88 -5.93
CA ALA A 114 5.38 20.03 -6.05
C ALA A 114 6.14 21.26 -5.53
N HIS A 115 5.85 22.44 -6.08
CA HIS A 115 6.62 23.67 -5.85
C HIS A 115 7.09 23.83 -4.37
N PRO A 116 8.35 24.26 -4.13
CA PRO A 116 8.86 24.37 -2.77
C PRO A 116 8.07 25.44 -1.99
N LEU A 117 7.21 25.00 -1.07
CA LEU A 117 6.55 25.85 -0.08
C LEU A 117 7.46 25.94 1.16
N ARG A 118 7.79 27.18 1.59
CA ARG A 118 8.39 27.47 2.90
C ARG A 118 7.27 27.59 3.94
N ALA A 119 7.32 26.81 5.02
CA ALA A 119 6.26 26.68 6.02
C ALA A 119 6.44 27.60 7.26
N PRO A 120 5.33 28.08 7.83
CA PRO A 120 5.04 27.86 9.25
C PRO A 120 3.68 27.15 9.45
N ALA A 121 3.56 26.41 10.56
CA ALA A 121 2.70 25.22 10.79
C ALA A 121 3.11 23.99 9.95
N ALA A 122 3.06 22.80 10.56
CA ALA A 122 3.62 21.52 10.08
C ALA A 122 3.23 21.13 8.63
N GLY A 123 2.08 21.64 8.16
CA GLY A 123 1.48 21.45 6.85
C GLY A 123 -0.04 21.50 6.98
N TRP A 124 -0.75 21.92 5.93
CA TRP A 124 -2.22 22.05 5.98
C TRP A 124 -2.93 20.73 6.26
N GLY A 125 -2.32 19.59 5.94
CA GLY A 125 -2.90 18.27 6.15
C GLY A 125 -3.08 17.91 7.62
N ALA A 126 -2.09 18.20 8.46
CA ALA A 126 -2.19 17.98 9.90
C ALA A 126 -3.29 18.85 10.53
N ASP A 127 -3.27 20.15 10.20
CA ASP A 127 -4.30 21.13 10.58
C ASP A 127 -5.70 20.71 10.10
N ARG A 128 -5.83 20.18 8.88
CA ARG A 128 -7.14 19.72 8.41
C ARG A 128 -7.71 18.58 9.26
N ILE A 129 -6.89 17.70 9.82
CA ILE A 129 -7.38 16.51 10.50
C ILE A 129 -7.66 16.73 11.99
N ASP A 130 -7.25 17.83 12.63
CA ASP A 130 -7.61 18.13 14.02
C ASP A 130 -8.73 19.16 14.21
N GLN A 131 -9.30 19.65 13.10
CA GLN A 131 -10.57 20.41 13.07
C GLN A 131 -11.62 19.79 12.14
N ARG A 132 -12.90 20.16 12.33
CA ARG A 132 -14.01 19.62 11.51
C ARG A 132 -14.36 20.49 10.30
N THR A 133 -14.25 21.81 10.42
CA THR A 133 -14.80 22.76 9.44
C THR A 133 -13.74 23.71 8.93
N LEU A 134 -13.74 24.04 7.64
CA LEU A 134 -12.96 25.14 7.07
C LEU A 134 -13.51 26.52 7.52
N PRO A 135 -12.70 27.61 7.49
CA PRO A 135 -11.28 27.67 7.12
C PRO A 135 -10.36 27.07 8.19
N LEU A 136 -9.14 26.71 7.78
CA LEU A 136 -8.07 26.22 8.65
C LEU A 136 -7.58 27.30 9.62
N ASP A 137 -7.10 26.90 10.81
CA ASP A 137 -6.60 27.80 11.84
C ASP A 137 -5.05 27.84 11.96
N ASP A 138 -4.35 27.08 11.11
CA ASP A 138 -2.89 26.95 11.07
C ASP A 138 -2.30 26.37 12.38
N THR A 139 -3.09 25.58 13.12
CA THR A 139 -2.64 24.84 14.30
C THR A 139 -2.82 23.33 14.14
N PHE A 140 -2.07 22.56 14.92
CA PHE A 140 -2.27 21.12 15.02
C PHE A 140 -2.06 20.69 16.48
N THR A 141 -3.10 20.15 17.10
CA THR A 141 -3.13 19.82 18.52
C THR A 141 -3.68 18.41 18.75
N THR A 142 -2.89 17.63 19.48
CA THR A 142 -3.24 16.28 19.97
C THR A 142 -2.86 16.18 21.44
N ALA A 143 -3.54 15.36 22.22
CA ALA A 143 -3.23 15.11 23.63
C ALA A 143 -2.19 13.98 23.80
N ALA A 144 -2.29 12.95 22.96
CA ALA A 144 -1.34 11.87 22.77
C ALA A 144 -0.27 12.26 21.75
N THR A 145 0.83 11.51 21.75
CA THR A 145 1.96 11.72 20.84
C THR A 145 2.35 10.46 20.07
N GLY A 146 1.68 9.32 20.30
CA GLY A 146 2.01 8.01 19.76
C GLY A 146 3.11 7.30 20.56
N LYS A 147 3.40 7.76 21.78
CA LYS A 147 4.49 7.25 22.60
C LYS A 147 4.25 5.78 22.96
N GLY A 148 5.30 4.97 22.81
CA GLY A 148 5.22 3.54 23.11
C GLY A 148 4.53 2.70 22.02
N VAL A 149 4.17 3.32 20.89
CA VAL A 149 3.61 2.64 19.71
C VAL A 149 4.67 2.50 18.63
N LYS A 150 4.70 1.34 17.96
CA LYS A 150 5.46 1.13 16.72
C LYS A 150 4.60 1.47 15.51
N ALA A 151 5.12 2.27 14.60
CA ALA A 151 4.57 2.40 13.26
C ALA A 151 5.53 1.74 12.26
N TYR A 152 5.12 0.60 11.71
CA TYR A 152 5.85 -0.05 10.62
C TYR A 152 5.65 0.74 9.33
N VAL A 153 6.73 1.10 8.65
CA VAL A 153 6.70 1.78 7.36
C VAL A 153 7.23 0.81 6.31
N VAL A 154 6.32 0.23 5.53
CA VAL A 154 6.62 -0.72 4.45
C VAL A 154 6.76 0.04 3.13
N ASP A 155 8.00 0.36 2.75
CA ASP A 155 8.28 1.34 1.67
C ASP A 155 9.70 1.22 1.07
N THR A 156 10.29 2.31 0.57
CA THR A 156 11.63 2.41 -0.05
C THR A 156 12.78 2.48 0.96
N GLY A 157 12.47 2.52 2.25
CA GLY A 157 13.41 2.75 3.35
C GLY A 157 13.12 4.05 4.10
N ILE A 158 13.89 4.34 5.15
CA ILE A 158 13.84 5.64 5.86
C ILE A 158 15.26 6.23 5.99
N ASP A 159 15.40 7.54 5.73
CA ASP A 159 16.59 8.31 6.08
C ASP A 159 16.65 8.55 7.59
N ALA A 160 17.14 7.57 8.35
CA ALA A 160 17.17 7.60 9.81
C ALA A 160 17.94 8.80 10.41
N ALA A 161 18.84 9.42 9.63
CA ALA A 161 19.62 10.59 10.06
C ALA A 161 18.86 11.92 9.91
N HIS A 162 17.69 11.91 9.27
CA HIS A 162 16.89 13.12 9.06
C HIS A 162 16.46 13.75 10.40
N SER A 163 16.52 15.08 10.49
CA SER A 163 16.23 15.82 11.74
C SER A 163 14.80 15.63 12.25
N GLU A 164 13.86 15.25 11.37
CA GLU A 164 12.48 14.95 11.76
C GLU A 164 12.38 13.73 12.68
N PHE A 165 13.31 12.79 12.62
CA PHE A 165 13.16 11.52 13.34
C PHE A 165 13.86 11.49 14.69
N GLY A 166 14.93 12.27 14.89
CA GLY A 166 15.59 12.41 16.19
C GLY A 166 16.02 11.08 16.83
N GLY A 167 16.34 10.05 16.03
CA GLY A 167 16.73 8.72 16.50
C GLY A 167 15.58 7.73 16.76
N ARG A 168 14.32 8.09 16.42
CA ARG A 168 13.15 7.22 16.59
C ARG A 168 12.96 6.18 15.48
N VAL A 169 13.82 6.19 14.45
CA VAL A 169 13.82 5.16 13.41
C VAL A 169 14.53 3.90 13.92
N VAL A 170 13.82 2.78 13.89
CA VAL A 170 14.32 1.45 14.23
C VAL A 170 14.49 0.66 12.94
N ASN A 171 15.68 0.09 12.73
CA ASN A 171 15.89 -0.75 11.56
C ASN A 171 15.15 -2.08 11.70
N GLY A 172 14.32 -2.43 10.73
CA GLY A 172 13.52 -3.65 10.71
C GLY A 172 14.05 -4.67 9.69
N TYR A 173 13.52 -4.60 8.48
CA TYR A 173 13.75 -5.59 7.42
C TYR A 173 14.09 -4.91 6.09
N ASP A 174 14.87 -5.58 5.25
CA ASP A 174 15.23 -5.11 3.90
C ASP A 174 15.15 -6.28 2.91
N ALA A 175 14.06 -6.33 2.15
CA ALA A 175 13.82 -7.35 1.12
C ALA A 175 14.59 -7.07 -0.17
N VAL A 176 15.11 -5.86 -0.38
CA VAL A 176 15.82 -5.47 -1.60
C VAL A 176 17.22 -6.09 -1.62
N GLY A 177 17.86 -6.20 -0.46
CA GLY A 177 19.11 -6.96 -0.30
C GLY A 177 20.32 -6.37 -1.02
N ASP A 178 20.31 -5.08 -1.39
CA ASP A 178 21.38 -4.39 -2.11
C ASP A 178 22.51 -3.86 -1.22
N GLY A 179 22.51 -4.23 0.07
CA GLY A 179 23.52 -3.84 1.05
C GLY A 179 23.28 -2.49 1.74
N ARG A 180 22.16 -1.80 1.47
CA ARG A 180 21.80 -0.53 2.15
C ARG A 180 21.22 -0.72 3.55
N GLY A 181 20.78 -1.92 3.90
CA GLY A 181 20.31 -2.26 5.25
C GLY A 181 19.12 -1.40 5.69
N GLY A 182 18.17 -1.18 4.80
CA GLY A 182 16.97 -0.37 5.02
C GLY A 182 17.10 1.11 4.66
N MET A 183 18.30 1.64 4.42
CA MET A 183 18.48 3.08 4.14
C MET A 183 17.74 3.50 2.86
N ASP A 184 16.93 4.56 2.97
CA ASP A 184 16.18 5.11 1.83
C ASP A 184 17.14 5.67 0.76
N CYS A 185 16.71 5.54 -0.49
CA CYS A 185 17.38 6.11 -1.66
C CYS A 185 16.43 6.63 -2.72
N ASN A 186 15.12 6.54 -2.47
CA ASN A 186 14.09 7.08 -3.34
C ASN A 186 13.50 8.36 -2.73
N GLY A 187 13.27 8.36 -1.42
CA GLY A 187 12.72 9.48 -0.66
C GLY A 187 11.22 9.37 -0.37
N HIS A 188 10.52 8.44 -1.01
CA HIS A 188 9.11 8.18 -0.73
C HIS A 188 8.91 7.69 0.71
N GLY A 189 9.66 6.67 1.13
CA GLY A 189 9.60 6.12 2.48
C GLY A 189 9.94 7.12 3.58
N THR A 190 10.95 7.97 3.36
CA THR A 190 11.29 9.09 4.26
C THR A 190 10.14 10.08 4.40
N HIS A 191 9.47 10.42 3.30
CA HIS A 191 8.35 11.38 3.33
C HIS A 191 7.15 10.83 4.10
N VAL A 192 6.72 9.59 3.80
CA VAL A 192 5.58 8.98 4.51
C VAL A 192 5.90 8.75 5.99
N ALA A 193 7.12 8.34 6.34
CA ALA A 193 7.57 8.23 7.73
C ALA A 193 7.54 9.58 8.45
N GLY A 194 7.90 10.66 7.75
CA GLY A 194 7.79 12.03 8.26
C GLY A 194 6.35 12.44 8.54
N THR A 195 5.38 12.02 7.73
CA THR A 195 3.96 12.32 7.95
C THR A 195 3.39 11.50 9.11
N VAL A 196 3.82 10.23 9.26
CA VAL A 196 3.43 9.42 10.41
C VAL A 196 3.94 10.03 11.71
N GLY A 197 5.24 10.34 11.80
CA GLY A 197 5.86 10.66 13.09
C GLY A 197 7.06 11.60 13.03
N GLY A 198 7.21 12.47 12.04
CA GLY A 198 8.20 13.54 12.07
C GLY A 198 7.99 14.52 13.22
N ALA A 199 9.07 15.08 13.77
CA ALA A 199 9.01 16.03 14.88
C ALA A 199 8.24 17.31 14.53
N THR A 200 8.31 17.73 13.27
CA THR A 200 7.59 18.91 12.77
C THR A 200 6.34 18.48 12.02
N SER A 201 6.50 17.66 10.97
CA SER A 201 5.43 17.31 10.02
C SER A 201 4.57 16.11 10.43
N GLY A 202 4.93 15.42 11.51
CA GLY A 202 4.28 14.18 11.93
C GLY A 202 3.03 14.38 12.77
N VAL A 203 2.11 13.42 12.63
CA VAL A 203 0.91 13.28 13.46
C VAL A 203 1.27 12.65 14.81
N ALA A 204 1.96 11.50 14.83
CA ALA A 204 2.38 10.76 16.02
C ALA A 204 3.86 11.02 16.34
N LYS A 205 4.15 12.20 16.91
CA LYS A 205 5.49 12.77 17.06
C LYS A 205 6.45 12.00 17.98
N ASP A 206 5.97 11.08 18.81
CA ASP A 206 6.80 10.24 19.70
C ASP A 206 6.70 8.73 19.37
N ALA A 207 6.04 8.36 18.26
CA ALA A 207 6.03 6.98 17.79
C ALA A 207 7.42 6.50 17.35
N SER A 208 7.67 5.20 17.52
CA SER A 208 8.86 4.54 16.96
C SER A 208 8.57 4.15 15.51
N LEU A 209 9.41 4.57 14.58
CA LEU A 209 9.23 4.31 13.15
C LEU A 209 10.06 3.09 12.75
N VAL A 210 9.42 1.96 12.49
CA VAL A 210 10.11 0.71 12.13
C VAL A 210 10.24 0.61 10.62
N ASN A 211 11.48 0.62 10.14
CA ASN A 211 11.80 0.64 8.73
C ASN A 211 11.72 -0.77 8.11
N VAL A 212 10.80 -0.96 7.17
CA VAL A 212 10.62 -2.21 6.41
C VAL A 212 10.77 -1.88 4.92
N ARG A 213 11.97 -2.05 4.40
CA ARG A 213 12.32 -1.71 3.02
C ARG A 213 11.97 -2.85 2.07
N VAL A 214 11.02 -2.61 1.17
CA VAL A 214 10.56 -3.58 0.16
C VAL A 214 10.63 -3.03 -1.27
N LEU A 215 10.91 -1.72 -1.40
CA LEU A 215 11.10 -1.04 -2.69
C LEU A 215 12.53 -0.50 -2.80
N ASN A 216 13.09 -0.58 -4.01
CA ASN A 216 14.45 -0.17 -4.30
C ASN A 216 14.56 1.35 -4.56
N CYS A 217 15.73 1.81 -5.02
CA CYS A 217 15.98 3.24 -5.26
C CYS A 217 15.13 3.85 -6.39
N GLU A 218 14.72 3.03 -7.36
CA GLU A 218 13.80 3.43 -8.42
C GLU A 218 12.33 3.35 -7.97
N GLY A 219 12.05 3.02 -6.71
CA GLY A 219 10.70 2.84 -6.18
C GLY A 219 10.06 1.52 -6.62
N ARG A 220 10.86 0.53 -7.07
CA ARG A 220 10.39 -0.74 -7.60
C ARG A 220 10.58 -1.88 -6.60
N GLY A 221 9.63 -2.79 -6.55
CA GLY A 221 9.72 -4.04 -5.82
C GLY A 221 8.90 -5.12 -6.51
N THR A 222 8.70 -6.24 -5.82
CA THR A 222 7.85 -7.32 -6.30
C THR A 222 6.91 -7.79 -5.20
N TRP A 223 5.80 -8.43 -5.56
CA TRP A 223 4.90 -9.02 -4.56
C TRP A 223 5.63 -9.98 -3.64
N ALA A 224 6.53 -10.83 -4.14
CA ALA A 224 7.34 -11.71 -3.30
C ALA A 224 8.16 -10.96 -2.23
N GLY A 225 8.79 -9.83 -2.58
CA GLY A 225 9.54 -9.02 -1.61
C GLY A 225 8.63 -8.29 -0.60
N ILE A 226 7.46 -7.83 -1.04
CA ILE A 226 6.48 -7.17 -0.19
C ILE A 226 5.86 -8.17 0.79
N LEU A 227 5.51 -9.37 0.33
CA LEU A 227 5.07 -10.49 1.17
C LEU A 227 6.10 -10.83 2.25
N ALA A 228 7.40 -10.84 1.92
CA ALA A 228 8.45 -11.03 2.90
C ALA A 228 8.48 -9.91 3.97
N GLY A 229 8.18 -8.68 3.57
CA GLY A 229 8.02 -7.55 4.49
C GLY A 229 6.84 -7.73 5.44
N PHE A 230 5.66 -8.10 4.93
CA PHE A 230 4.49 -8.38 5.76
C PHE A 230 4.71 -9.57 6.69
N ASP A 231 5.34 -10.64 6.21
CA ASP A 231 5.71 -11.81 7.03
C ASP A 231 6.61 -11.42 8.19
N TRP A 232 7.61 -10.57 7.93
CA TRP A 232 8.49 -10.07 8.97
C TRP A 232 7.75 -9.18 9.98
N VAL A 233 6.83 -8.32 9.53
CA VAL A 233 6.03 -7.47 10.43
C VAL A 233 5.15 -8.32 11.35
N ALA A 234 4.41 -9.29 10.80
CA ALA A 234 3.57 -10.19 11.59
C ALA A 234 4.40 -10.89 12.69
N LYS A 235 5.57 -11.42 12.31
CA LYS A 235 6.51 -12.05 13.24
C LYS A 235 7.05 -11.11 14.31
N ASP A 236 7.43 -9.88 13.95
CA ASP A 236 7.95 -8.90 14.92
C ASP A 236 6.86 -8.42 15.87
N ALA A 237 5.63 -8.23 15.38
CA ALA A 237 4.49 -7.81 16.18
C ALA A 237 4.16 -8.85 17.25
N GLU A 238 3.99 -10.11 16.88
CA GLU A 238 3.75 -11.22 17.81
C GLU A 238 4.87 -11.36 18.84
N ARG A 239 6.13 -11.31 18.39
CA ARG A 239 7.30 -11.45 19.27
C ARG A 239 7.42 -10.29 20.25
N SER A 240 7.16 -9.08 19.81
CA SER A 240 7.40 -7.88 20.63
C SER A 240 6.23 -7.54 21.55
N GLY A 241 4.99 -7.84 21.16
CA GLY A 241 3.78 -7.50 21.92
C GLY A 241 3.58 -6.00 22.14
N VAL A 242 4.32 -5.15 21.42
CA VAL A 242 4.22 -3.68 21.50
C VAL A 242 3.03 -3.24 20.65
N PRO A 243 2.18 -2.30 21.12
CA PRO A 243 1.12 -1.73 20.31
C PRO A 243 1.68 -1.21 18.99
N ALA A 244 1.04 -1.57 17.88
CA ALA A 244 1.56 -1.20 16.57
C ALA A 244 0.48 -0.95 15.52
N VAL A 245 0.89 -0.20 14.51
CA VAL A 245 0.18 0.06 13.27
C VAL A 245 1.16 -0.11 12.10
N LEU A 246 0.64 -0.34 10.90
CA LEU A 246 1.44 -0.42 9.69
C LEU A 246 0.93 0.61 8.69
N ASN A 247 1.84 1.35 8.06
CA ASN A 247 1.58 2.13 6.86
C ASN A 247 2.25 1.43 5.66
N ALA A 248 1.45 1.07 4.65
CA ALA A 248 1.92 0.61 3.35
C ALA A 248 1.41 1.55 2.25
N SER A 249 2.27 2.47 1.85
CA SER A 249 2.00 3.45 0.80
C SER A 249 2.40 2.93 -0.58
N LEU A 250 1.97 1.71 -0.89
CA LEU A 250 2.28 0.98 -2.12
C LEU A 250 1.04 0.21 -2.60
N GLY A 251 1.03 -0.20 -3.86
CA GLY A 251 -0.08 -0.98 -4.41
C GLY A 251 0.14 -1.37 -5.87
N GLY A 252 -0.72 -2.25 -6.36
CA GLY A 252 -0.65 -2.76 -7.73
C GLY A 252 -1.89 -3.57 -8.10
N GLU A 253 -1.77 -4.36 -9.16
CA GLU A 253 -2.84 -5.28 -9.55
C GLU A 253 -3.28 -6.18 -8.38
N ARG A 254 -4.57 -6.53 -8.37
CA ARG A 254 -5.14 -7.47 -7.39
C ARG A 254 -4.29 -8.74 -7.31
N SER A 255 -3.98 -9.16 -6.09
CA SER A 255 -3.20 -10.35 -5.78
C SER A 255 -3.79 -11.04 -4.55
N THR A 256 -4.23 -12.28 -4.72
CA THR A 256 -4.83 -13.08 -3.65
C THR A 256 -3.83 -13.33 -2.53
N SER A 257 -2.57 -13.62 -2.87
CA SER A 257 -1.51 -13.86 -1.88
C SER A 257 -1.17 -12.60 -1.06
N VAL A 258 -1.20 -11.42 -1.68
CA VAL A 258 -0.96 -10.14 -1.00
C VAL A 258 -2.10 -9.78 -0.07
N ASP A 259 -3.36 -9.97 -0.50
CA ASP A 259 -4.54 -9.72 0.34
C ASP A 259 -4.50 -10.61 1.60
N ALA A 260 -4.28 -11.92 1.42
CA ALA A 260 -4.16 -12.85 2.54
C ALA A 260 -3.01 -12.51 3.51
N ALA A 261 -1.87 -12.05 2.97
CA ALA A 261 -0.72 -11.71 3.81
C ALA A 261 -0.92 -10.42 4.62
N VAL A 262 -1.58 -9.41 4.06
CA VAL A 262 -1.88 -8.18 4.82
C VAL A 262 -2.99 -8.43 5.85
N GLU A 263 -3.95 -9.31 5.56
CA GLU A 263 -4.94 -9.82 6.53
C GLU A 263 -4.26 -10.51 7.71
N ALA A 264 -3.26 -11.36 7.46
CA ALA A 264 -2.49 -12.00 8.52
C ALA A 264 -1.71 -11.01 9.40
N VAL A 265 -1.29 -9.86 8.86
CA VAL A 265 -0.72 -8.76 9.68
C VAL A 265 -1.78 -8.15 10.61
N ALA A 266 -3.02 -8.00 10.14
CA ALA A 266 -4.14 -7.58 10.99
C ALA A 266 -4.43 -8.61 12.09
N ASP A 267 -4.41 -9.91 11.75
CA ASP A 267 -4.60 -10.98 12.73
C ASP A 267 -3.49 -11.03 13.79
N ALA A 268 -2.26 -10.63 13.44
CA ALA A 268 -1.15 -10.41 14.36
C ALA A 268 -1.32 -9.16 15.27
N GLY A 269 -2.44 -8.44 15.16
CA GLY A 269 -2.81 -7.33 16.03
C GLY A 269 -2.32 -5.95 15.55
N VAL A 270 -1.83 -5.85 14.32
CA VAL A 270 -1.33 -4.62 13.71
C VAL A 270 -2.32 -4.12 12.66
N LEU A 271 -2.92 -2.95 12.85
CA LEU A 271 -3.81 -2.39 11.82
C LEU A 271 -3.01 -2.01 10.56
N PRO A 272 -3.28 -2.63 9.39
CA PRO A 272 -2.69 -2.20 8.13
C PRO A 272 -3.48 -1.00 7.59
N VAL A 273 -2.80 0.14 7.48
CA VAL A 273 -3.31 1.34 6.82
C VAL A 273 -2.65 1.44 5.45
N VAL A 274 -3.46 1.42 4.39
CA VAL A 274 -2.99 1.24 3.02
C VAL A 274 -3.51 2.35 2.10
N ALA A 275 -2.70 2.72 1.12
CA ALA A 275 -3.09 3.66 0.09
C ALA A 275 -4.11 3.04 -0.88
N ALA A 276 -5.16 3.78 -1.25
CA ALA A 276 -6.16 3.30 -2.21
C ALA A 276 -5.59 3.12 -3.64
N GLY A 277 -4.50 3.79 -3.98
CA GLY A 277 -3.92 3.86 -5.32
C GLY A 277 -4.20 5.20 -6.03
N ASN A 278 -3.49 5.45 -7.14
CA ASN A 278 -3.44 6.78 -7.77
C ASN A 278 -3.84 6.75 -9.26
N ASP A 279 -4.72 5.83 -9.63
CA ASP A 279 -5.06 5.53 -11.03
C ASP A 279 -6.49 5.95 -11.42
N ASN A 280 -7.22 6.63 -10.52
CA ASN A 280 -8.62 7.03 -10.70
C ASN A 280 -9.54 5.87 -11.14
N ARG A 281 -9.41 4.74 -10.45
CA ARG A 281 -10.21 3.53 -10.67
C ARG A 281 -10.79 2.99 -9.37
N ASP A 282 -11.62 1.95 -9.47
CA ASP A 282 -12.15 1.27 -8.30
C ASP A 282 -11.01 0.63 -7.48
N ALA A 283 -10.90 1.00 -6.20
CA ALA A 283 -9.91 0.48 -5.26
C ALA A 283 -10.13 -1.00 -4.95
N CYS A 284 -11.33 -1.54 -5.20
CA CYS A 284 -11.61 -2.96 -5.07
C CYS A 284 -10.88 -3.82 -6.13
N ASP A 285 -10.31 -3.22 -7.17
CA ASP A 285 -9.54 -3.92 -8.21
C ASP A 285 -8.03 -4.00 -7.92
N VAL A 286 -7.56 -3.47 -6.79
CA VAL A 286 -6.12 -3.35 -6.51
C VAL A 286 -5.77 -3.87 -5.12
N SER A 287 -4.56 -4.42 -4.98
CA SER A 287 -4.05 -4.92 -3.71
C SER A 287 -2.94 -4.00 -3.19
N PRO A 288 -2.81 -3.83 -1.85
CA PRO A 288 -3.64 -4.43 -0.79
C PRO A 288 -4.97 -3.70 -0.51
N ALA A 289 -5.32 -2.66 -1.27
CA ALA A 289 -6.46 -1.78 -0.98
C ALA A 289 -7.83 -2.49 -0.88
N ALA A 290 -7.96 -3.65 -1.52
CA ALA A 290 -9.19 -4.43 -1.56
C ALA A 290 -9.21 -5.65 -0.61
N ALA A 291 -8.14 -5.84 0.18
CA ALA A 291 -8.06 -6.89 1.17
C ALA A 291 -9.04 -6.64 2.32
N ASP A 292 -9.46 -7.69 3.02
CA ASP A 292 -10.20 -7.52 4.25
C ASP A 292 -9.26 -7.10 5.39
N GLY A 293 -9.81 -6.56 6.49
CA GLY A 293 -9.02 -6.22 7.68
C GLY A 293 -8.03 -5.04 7.54
N VAL A 294 -7.92 -4.44 6.36
CA VAL A 294 -7.14 -3.20 6.13
C VAL A 294 -8.01 -1.95 6.25
N LEU A 295 -7.37 -0.80 6.50
CA LEU A 295 -7.98 0.51 6.40
C LEU A 295 -7.44 1.21 5.16
N THR A 296 -8.25 1.26 4.11
CA THR A 296 -7.90 1.81 2.80
C THR A 296 -8.23 3.30 2.74
N VAL A 297 -7.25 4.10 2.34
CA VAL A 297 -7.30 5.57 2.44
C VAL A 297 -7.30 6.25 1.07
N GLY A 298 -8.37 6.97 0.77
CA GLY A 298 -8.49 7.89 -0.37
C GLY A 298 -7.82 9.24 -0.09
N ALA A 299 -7.56 10.01 -1.15
CA ALA A 299 -6.84 11.30 -1.06
C ALA A 299 -7.74 12.51 -1.36
N SER A 300 -7.77 13.48 -0.44
CA SER A 300 -8.42 14.77 -0.60
C SER A 300 -7.45 15.95 -0.72
N ASP A 301 -7.95 17.07 -1.25
CA ASP A 301 -7.24 18.35 -1.31
C ASP A 301 -7.68 19.32 -0.19
N ARG A 302 -7.02 20.50 -0.13
CA ARG A 302 -7.24 21.51 0.92
C ARG A 302 -8.64 22.15 0.90
N GLN A 303 -9.49 21.83 -0.06
CA GLN A 303 -10.89 22.27 -0.13
C GLN A 303 -11.87 21.11 0.06
N ASP A 304 -11.42 20.01 0.67
CA ASP A 304 -12.23 18.81 0.91
C ASP A 304 -12.80 18.24 -0.40
N ARG A 305 -12.05 18.32 -1.50
CA ARG A 305 -12.40 17.61 -2.75
C ARG A 305 -11.58 16.34 -2.87
N GLU A 306 -12.18 15.28 -3.39
CA GLU A 306 -11.42 14.12 -3.87
C GLU A 306 -10.42 14.58 -4.94
N THR A 307 -9.17 14.13 -4.80
CA THR A 307 -8.12 14.40 -5.77
C THR A 307 -8.35 13.59 -7.05
N SER A 308 -8.06 14.17 -8.22
CA SER A 308 -8.33 13.53 -9.51
C SER A 308 -7.54 12.25 -9.79
N PHE A 309 -6.55 11.93 -8.96
CA PHE A 309 -5.76 10.71 -9.05
C PHE A 309 -6.25 9.62 -8.09
N SER A 310 -7.00 9.95 -7.03
CA SER A 310 -7.39 8.95 -6.02
C SER A 310 -8.17 7.82 -6.67
N ASN A 311 -7.85 6.58 -6.32
CA ASN A 311 -8.81 5.51 -6.49
C ASN A 311 -10.01 5.74 -5.55
N TRP A 312 -11.15 5.19 -5.94
CA TRP A 312 -12.46 5.41 -5.32
C TRP A 312 -13.19 4.07 -5.13
N GLY A 313 -14.38 4.09 -4.53
CA GLY A 313 -15.24 2.91 -4.41
C GLY A 313 -15.39 2.39 -3.00
N SER A 314 -16.15 1.31 -2.87
CA SER A 314 -16.61 0.80 -1.56
C SER A 314 -15.51 0.16 -0.72
N CYS A 315 -14.34 -0.12 -1.30
CA CYS A 315 -13.19 -0.63 -0.54
C CYS A 315 -12.46 0.47 0.23
N LEU A 316 -12.73 1.76 -0.03
CA LEU A 316 -12.22 2.84 0.82
C LEU A 316 -12.93 2.81 2.18
N SER A 317 -12.16 3.02 3.25
CA SER A 317 -12.69 3.20 4.60
C SER A 317 -12.98 4.67 4.90
N LEU A 318 -12.08 5.57 4.46
CA LEU A 318 -12.18 7.02 4.64
C LEU A 318 -11.19 7.74 3.71
N TYR A 319 -11.24 9.07 3.70
CA TYR A 319 -10.28 9.95 3.03
C TYR A 319 -9.40 10.67 4.05
N ALA A 320 -8.19 11.03 3.62
CA ALA A 320 -7.30 11.93 4.34
C ALA A 320 -6.57 12.89 3.37
N PRO A 321 -5.95 13.97 3.88
CA PRO A 321 -5.17 14.90 3.08
C PRO A 321 -4.08 14.21 2.25
N GLY A 322 -4.18 14.28 0.93
CA GLY A 322 -3.26 13.62 0.00
C GLY A 322 -2.68 14.51 -1.09
N ALA A 323 -3.11 15.77 -1.20
CA ALA A 323 -2.54 16.75 -2.13
C ALA A 323 -1.62 17.76 -1.43
N ASP A 324 -0.51 18.12 -2.06
CA ASP A 324 0.44 19.12 -1.57
C ASP A 324 0.84 18.92 -0.09
N ILE A 325 1.14 17.67 0.27
CA ILE A 325 1.51 17.30 1.63
C ILE A 325 3.00 17.52 1.84
N VAL A 326 3.33 18.43 2.75
CA VAL A 326 4.70 18.77 3.12
C VAL A 326 5.19 17.82 4.21
N SER A 327 6.30 17.12 3.95
CA SER A 327 6.94 16.24 4.92
C SER A 327 8.44 16.12 4.66
N ALA A 328 9.13 15.27 5.44
CA ALA A 328 10.56 15.03 5.39
C ALA A 328 11.06 14.72 3.97
N ARG A 329 12.16 15.36 3.57
CA ARG A 329 12.83 15.10 2.31
C ARG A 329 14.11 14.31 2.56
N LEU A 330 14.32 13.25 1.79
CA LEU A 330 15.59 12.50 1.78
C LEU A 330 16.80 13.44 1.66
N GLY A 331 17.77 13.30 2.57
CA GLY A 331 18.97 14.12 2.61
C GLY A 331 18.80 15.49 3.28
N GLY A 332 17.61 15.80 3.81
CA GLY A 332 17.35 16.98 4.64
C GLY A 332 16.28 17.92 4.11
N GLY A 333 15.63 18.62 5.04
CA GLY A 333 14.60 19.62 4.75
C GLY A 333 13.22 19.00 4.51
N THR A 334 12.38 19.69 3.76
CA THR A 334 11.02 19.23 3.45
C THR A 334 10.72 19.29 1.96
N VAL A 335 9.72 18.52 1.53
CA VAL A 335 9.19 18.51 0.16
C VAL A 335 7.68 18.28 0.18
N SER A 336 6.98 18.91 -0.77
CA SER A 336 5.55 18.73 -0.98
C SER A 336 5.31 17.61 -2.01
N LEU A 337 4.47 16.63 -1.68
CA LEU A 337 4.11 15.50 -2.55
C LEU A 337 2.60 15.26 -2.58
N ASN A 338 2.17 14.54 -3.62
CA ASN A 338 0.79 14.18 -3.88
C ASN A 338 0.64 12.66 -3.96
N GLY A 339 -0.45 12.12 -3.40
CA GLY A 339 -0.82 10.72 -3.54
C GLY A 339 -1.69 10.22 -2.40
N THR A 340 -2.42 9.13 -2.63
CA THR A 340 -2.99 8.31 -1.54
C THR A 340 -1.89 7.77 -0.62
N SER A 341 -0.67 7.63 -1.13
CA SER A 341 0.55 7.39 -0.36
C SER A 341 0.85 8.47 0.70
N MET A 342 0.40 9.71 0.50
CA MET A 342 0.53 10.81 1.46
C MET A 342 -0.69 10.94 2.38
N ALA A 343 -1.86 10.46 1.94
CA ALA A 343 -3.07 10.38 2.75
C ALA A 343 -2.97 9.27 3.82
N SER A 344 -2.59 8.06 3.41
CA SER A 344 -2.40 6.89 4.29
C SER A 344 -1.61 7.17 5.59
N PRO A 345 -0.43 7.81 5.56
CA PRO A 345 0.36 8.03 6.76
C PRO A 345 -0.26 9.00 7.77
N HIS A 346 -1.19 9.89 7.36
CA HIS A 346 -1.96 10.68 8.33
C HIS A 346 -2.82 9.75 9.19
N VAL A 347 -3.51 8.80 8.55
CA VAL A 347 -4.39 7.85 9.24
C VAL A 347 -3.59 6.91 10.12
N ALA A 348 -2.44 6.41 9.65
CA ALA A 348 -1.53 5.60 10.46
C ALA A 348 -1.02 6.38 11.69
N GLY A 349 -0.74 7.67 11.54
CA GLY A 349 -0.40 8.56 12.65
C GLY A 349 -1.53 8.65 13.69
N VAL A 350 -2.76 8.95 13.28
CA VAL A 350 -3.91 9.03 14.20
C VAL A 350 -4.20 7.67 14.86
N ALA A 351 -4.07 6.58 14.12
CA ALA A 351 -4.17 5.22 14.66
C ALA A 351 -3.11 4.94 15.75
N ALA A 352 -1.89 5.47 15.59
CA ALA A 352 -0.84 5.37 16.60
C ALA A 352 -1.15 6.20 17.85
N LEU A 353 -1.72 7.41 17.70
CA LEU A 353 -2.22 8.19 18.85
C LEU A 353 -3.27 7.41 19.64
N TYR A 354 -4.23 6.80 18.93
CA TYR A 354 -5.26 5.97 19.56
C TYR A 354 -4.71 4.74 20.28
N LYS A 355 -3.69 4.08 19.70
CA LYS A 355 -3.02 2.92 20.32
C LYS A 355 -2.18 3.28 21.53
N GLU A 356 -1.73 4.53 21.70
CA GLU A 356 -1.08 4.97 22.94
C GLU A 356 -2.08 4.91 24.12
N GLU A 357 -3.29 5.43 23.93
CA GLU A 357 -4.32 5.41 24.97
C GLU A 357 -4.99 4.04 25.12
N ASN A 358 -5.06 3.27 24.03
CA ASN A 358 -5.75 1.99 23.94
C ASN A 358 -4.80 0.88 23.44
N PRO A 359 -3.74 0.52 24.19
CA PRO A 359 -2.68 -0.37 23.72
C PRO A 359 -3.18 -1.75 23.29
N SER A 360 -4.22 -2.26 23.94
CA SER A 360 -4.84 -3.57 23.66
C SER A 360 -5.94 -3.53 22.60
N ALA A 361 -6.26 -2.37 22.00
CA ALA A 361 -7.28 -2.28 20.96
C ALA A 361 -6.88 -3.14 19.75
N SER A 362 -7.79 -4.02 19.31
CA SER A 362 -7.58 -4.83 18.11
C SER A 362 -7.73 -3.98 16.84
N PRO A 363 -7.17 -4.41 15.69
CA PRO A 363 -7.32 -3.66 14.44
C PRO A 363 -8.77 -3.31 14.07
N PRO A 364 -9.77 -4.20 14.22
CA PRO A 364 -11.17 -3.83 13.98
C PRO A 364 -11.70 -2.75 14.93
N ALA A 365 -11.20 -2.69 16.18
CA ALA A 365 -11.60 -1.66 17.14
C ALA A 365 -10.98 -0.30 16.79
N VAL A 366 -9.71 -0.28 16.38
CA VAL A 366 -9.02 0.94 15.91
C VAL A 366 -9.67 1.46 14.62
N SER A 367 -9.91 0.58 13.64
CA SER A 367 -10.55 0.94 12.37
C SER A 367 -11.94 1.54 12.59
N ARG A 368 -12.78 0.89 13.41
CA ARG A 368 -14.10 1.41 13.78
C ARG A 368 -14.02 2.78 14.45
N TRP A 369 -13.10 2.95 15.40
CA TRP A 369 -12.95 4.25 16.07
C TRP A 369 -12.57 5.35 15.10
N LEU A 370 -11.66 5.09 14.15
CA LEU A 370 -11.27 6.05 13.10
C LEU A 370 -12.46 6.43 12.22
N THR A 371 -13.25 5.46 11.75
CA THR A 371 -14.41 5.73 10.88
C THR A 371 -15.56 6.41 11.62
N ASP A 372 -15.82 6.02 12.87
CA ASP A 372 -16.89 6.63 13.68
C ASP A 372 -16.54 8.06 14.15
N THR A 373 -15.24 8.36 14.28
CA THR A 373 -14.74 9.67 14.72
C THR A 373 -14.61 10.67 13.57
N ALA A 374 -14.42 10.17 12.34
CA ALA A 374 -14.26 10.95 11.12
C ALA A 374 -15.32 12.06 10.96
N THR A 375 -15.01 13.08 10.17
CA THR A 375 -15.97 14.13 9.82
C THR A 375 -16.80 13.67 8.62
N PRO A 376 -18.11 13.47 8.79
CA PRO A 376 -18.97 13.03 7.70
C PRO A 376 -19.44 14.22 6.84
N ASP A 377 -19.82 13.92 5.60
CA ASP A 377 -20.59 14.82 4.71
C ASP A 377 -19.92 16.17 4.43
N VAL A 378 -18.58 16.20 4.35
CA VAL A 378 -17.79 17.41 4.05
C VAL A 378 -17.03 17.29 2.74
N LEU A 379 -16.88 16.09 2.18
CA LEU A 379 -16.14 15.87 0.96
C LEU A 379 -17.00 16.18 -0.27
N SER A 380 -16.35 16.49 -1.39
CA SER A 380 -17.03 16.72 -2.65
C SER A 380 -16.28 16.14 -3.83
N GLY A 381 -17.00 15.88 -4.92
CA GLY A 381 -16.43 15.22 -6.10
C GLY A 381 -16.10 13.74 -5.90
N LEU A 382 -16.71 13.10 -4.89
CA LEU A 382 -16.44 11.70 -4.55
C LEU A 382 -16.77 10.76 -5.72
N GLY A 383 -15.86 9.82 -5.97
CA GLY A 383 -16.09 8.70 -6.87
C GLY A 383 -17.26 7.81 -6.42
N GLN A 384 -17.81 7.04 -7.36
CA GLN A 384 -19.03 6.27 -7.10
C GLN A 384 -18.81 5.23 -5.99
N GLY A 385 -19.66 5.24 -4.96
CA GLY A 385 -19.63 4.26 -3.89
C GLY A 385 -18.58 4.52 -2.80
N SER A 386 -17.78 5.58 -2.93
CA SER A 386 -16.85 6.02 -1.90
C SER A 386 -17.57 6.53 -0.64
N PRO A 387 -16.99 6.33 0.56
CA PRO A 387 -17.51 6.93 1.79
C PRO A 387 -17.25 8.44 1.84
N ASP A 388 -18.19 9.21 2.38
CA ASP A 388 -17.98 10.62 2.71
C ASP A 388 -17.53 10.74 4.18
N LEU A 389 -16.30 10.29 4.44
CA LEU A 389 -15.68 10.31 5.75
C LEU A 389 -14.28 10.88 5.62
N LEU A 390 -14.03 12.04 6.22
CA LEU A 390 -12.71 12.66 6.29
C LEU A 390 -12.07 12.43 7.65
N LEU A 391 -10.82 11.94 7.68
CA LEU A 391 -10.06 11.67 8.90
C LEU A 391 -10.16 12.85 9.88
N TYR A 392 -10.41 12.51 11.14
CA TYR A 392 -10.42 13.46 12.25
C TYR A 392 -9.71 12.85 13.47
N THR A 393 -8.84 13.62 14.13
CA THR A 393 -8.10 13.15 15.31
C THR A 393 -9.00 12.90 16.52
N GLY A 394 -10.18 13.53 16.59
CA GLY A 394 -11.00 13.46 17.79
C GLY A 394 -10.47 14.31 18.96
N GLY A 395 -9.39 15.08 18.74
CA GLY A 395 -8.66 15.78 19.80
C GLY A 395 -7.84 14.85 20.71
N ILE A 396 -7.66 13.59 20.28
CA ILE A 396 -6.84 12.61 21.00
C ILE A 396 -5.40 13.06 21.12
#